data_AF-A0A0M2VCL3-F1
#
_entry.id   AF-A0A0M2VCL3-F1
#
_cell.length_a   1.000
_cell.length_b   1.000
_cell.length_c   1.000
_cell.angle_alpha   90.00
_cell.angle_beta   90.00
_cell.angle_gamma   90.00
#
_symmetry.space_group_name_H-M   'P 1'
#
loop_
_entity.id
_entity.type
_entity.pdbx_description
1 polymer ?
#
loop_
_entity_poly.entity_id
_entity_poly.type
_entity_poly.pdbx_seq_one_letter_code
_entity_poly.pdbx_strand_id
1 'polypeptide(L)'
;MMSENIEVEITGREAKLILKYGYPFPDQEKIFLPISGKSGLHLLHIDKYWLENIVGDLCRSIREVKSESLQEELDSLCDNLESSIKYPHVRVFE
;
A
#
# COMPACT_ATOMS: atom_id res chain seq x y z
N MET A 1 -2.29 8.16 21.25
CA MET A 1 -3.02 7.39 20.24
C MET A 1 -2.18 6.15 20.00
N MET A 2 -2.69 4.94 20.25
CA MET A 2 -1.93 3.72 19.97
C MET A 2 -1.92 3.54 18.45
N SER A 3 -0.75 3.61 17.83
CA SER A 3 -0.54 3.35 16.42
C SER A 3 -0.77 1.86 16.15
N GLU A 4 -1.84 1.52 15.44
CA GLU A 4 -2.10 0.15 14.98
C GLU A 4 -1.22 -0.10 13.76
N ASN A 5 -0.18 -0.91 13.92
CA ASN A 5 0.72 -1.26 12.82
C ASN A 5 0.19 -2.49 12.08
N ILE A 6 0.10 -2.40 10.76
CA ILE A 6 -0.46 -3.42 9.87
C ILE A 6 0.67 -4.06 9.06
N GLU A 7 0.64 -5.38 9.02
CA GLU A 7 1.43 -6.20 8.10
C GLU A 7 0.78 -6.21 6.73
N VAL A 8 1.51 -5.80 5.70
CA VAL A 8 1.05 -5.82 4.30
C VAL A 8 2.09 -6.48 3.40
N GLU A 9 1.66 -7.43 2.59
CA GLU A 9 2.51 -8.06 1.57
C GLU A 9 2.27 -7.40 0.21
N ILE A 10 3.34 -6.84 -0.37
CA ILE A 10 3.29 -6.24 -1.70
C ILE A 10 4.52 -6.62 -2.53
N THR A 11 4.36 -6.58 -3.84
CA THR A 11 5.43 -6.70 -4.82
C THR A 11 6.19 -5.38 -4.98
N GLY A 12 7.40 -5.45 -5.56
CA GLY A 12 8.11 -4.23 -5.94
C GLY A 12 7.39 -3.41 -7.03
N ARG A 13 6.53 -4.04 -7.84
CA ARG A 13 5.68 -3.35 -8.82
C ARG A 13 4.61 -2.51 -8.13
N GLU A 14 3.94 -3.07 -7.14
CA GLU A 14 2.94 -2.39 -6.31
C GLU A 14 3.58 -1.26 -5.50
N ALA A 15 4.76 -1.48 -4.91
CA ALA A 15 5.50 -0.41 -4.23
C ALA A 15 5.79 0.79 -5.16
N LYS A 16 6.08 0.53 -6.44
CA LYS A 16 6.24 1.59 -7.45
C LYS A 16 4.93 2.31 -7.78
N LEU A 17 3.80 1.60 -7.75
CA LEU A 17 2.47 2.20 -7.93
C LEU A 17 2.10 3.07 -6.73
N ILE A 18 2.33 2.60 -5.51
CA ILE A 18 2.10 3.37 -4.27
C ILE A 18 2.89 4.68 -4.29
N LEU A 19 4.19 4.62 -4.59
CA LEU A 19 5.03 5.83 -4.66
C LEU A 19 4.57 6.80 -5.75
N LYS A 20 3.94 6.32 -6.83
CA LYS A 20 3.53 7.15 -7.96
C LYS A 20 2.12 7.73 -7.82
N TYR A 21 1.20 6.97 -7.23
CA TYR A 21 -0.24 7.26 -7.26
C TYR A 21 -0.88 7.35 -5.87
N GLY A 22 -0.21 6.83 -4.83
CA GLY A 22 -0.69 6.90 -3.45
C GLY A 22 -0.08 8.03 -2.63
N TYR A 23 0.78 8.85 -3.25
CA TYR A 23 1.42 10.04 -2.68
C TYR A 23 1.81 9.94 -1.19
N PRO A 24 2.51 8.88 -0.78
CA PRO A 24 2.87 8.71 0.63
C PRO A 24 3.69 9.90 1.14
N PHE A 25 3.51 10.25 2.40
CA PHE A 25 4.35 11.26 3.04
C PHE A 25 5.82 10.81 3.10
N PRO A 26 6.79 11.73 3.22
CA PRO A 26 8.21 11.40 3.11
C PRO A 26 8.72 10.32 4.10
N ASP A 27 8.09 10.17 5.26
CA ASP A 27 8.47 9.12 6.22
C ASP A 27 7.94 7.74 5.81
N GLN A 28 6.80 7.69 5.15
CA GLN A 28 6.16 6.49 4.63
C GLN A 28 6.79 6.08 3.30
N GLU A 29 7.22 7.02 2.47
CA GLU A 29 7.99 6.75 1.25
C GLU A 29 9.21 5.85 1.52
N LYS A 30 9.89 6.07 2.66
CA LYS A 30 11.07 5.29 3.07
C LYS A 30 10.77 3.80 3.26
N ILE A 31 9.52 3.41 3.45
CA ILE A 31 9.08 2.02 3.57
C ILE A 31 9.03 1.36 2.18
N PHE A 32 8.56 2.08 1.17
CA PHE A 32 8.31 1.55 -0.18
C PHE A 32 9.53 1.68 -1.11
N LEU A 33 10.32 2.76 -0.96
CA LEU A 33 11.50 3.04 -1.80
C LEU A 33 12.49 1.87 -1.86
N PRO A 34 12.86 1.19 -0.76
CA PRO A 34 13.85 0.12 -0.78
C PRO A 34 13.40 -1.12 -1.55
N ILE A 35 12.09 -1.32 -1.74
CA ILE A 35 11.54 -2.49 -2.42
C ILE A 35 10.98 -2.17 -3.80
N SER A 36 10.87 -0.88 -4.15
CA SER A 36 10.36 -0.44 -5.45
C SER A 36 11.15 -1.08 -6.61
N GLY A 37 10.43 -1.79 -7.48
CA GLY A 37 11.01 -2.50 -8.63
C GLY A 37 11.79 -3.78 -8.30
N LYS A 38 11.86 -4.21 -7.04
CA LYS A 38 12.44 -5.52 -6.67
C LYS A 38 11.47 -6.66 -6.99
N SER A 39 12.03 -7.83 -7.28
CA SER A 39 11.27 -9.04 -7.54
C SER A 39 10.82 -9.72 -6.26
N GLY A 40 9.68 -10.42 -6.31
CA GLY A 40 9.13 -11.17 -5.19
C GLY A 40 8.13 -10.38 -4.36
N LEU A 41 7.65 -11.01 -3.29
CA LEU A 41 6.78 -10.40 -2.28
C LEU A 41 7.64 -9.84 -1.14
N HIS A 42 7.19 -8.71 -0.61
CA HIS A 42 7.83 -7.99 0.48
C HIS A 42 6.79 -7.69 1.56
N LEU A 43 7.04 -8.20 2.77
CA LEU A 43 6.25 -7.89 3.96
C LEU A 43 6.69 -6.53 4.52
N LEU A 44 5.75 -5.63 4.72
CA LEU A 44 5.97 -4.29 5.28
C LEU A 44 5.11 -4.06 6.52
N HIS A 45 5.62 -3.22 7.40
CA HIS A 45 4.93 -2.73 8.60
C HIS A 45 4.62 -1.26 8.42
N ILE A 46 3.34 -0.91 8.37
CA ILE A 46 2.89 0.47 8.21
C ILE A 46 1.74 0.76 9.18
N ASP A 47 1.76 1.94 9.79
CA ASP A 47 0.65 2.36 10.63
C ASP A 47 -0.63 2.52 9.80
N LYS A 48 -1.73 2.00 10.33
CA LYS A 48 -3.03 1.92 9.69
C LYS A 48 -3.51 3.26 9.16
N TYR A 49 -3.34 4.34 9.92
CA TYR A 49 -3.78 5.66 9.48
C TYR A 49 -3.08 6.07 8.19
N TRP A 50 -1.78 5.82 8.08
CA TRP A 50 -1.04 6.12 6.85
C TRP A 50 -1.45 5.21 5.70
N LEU A 51 -1.71 3.93 5.96
CA LEU A 51 -2.18 3.00 4.93
C LEU A 51 -3.56 3.40 4.39
N GLU A 52 -4.49 3.81 5.25
CA GLU A 52 -5.81 4.32 4.87
C GLU A 52 -5.70 5.59 4.00
N ASN A 53 -4.79 6.51 4.32
CA ASN A 53 -4.55 7.70 3.50
C ASN A 53 -4.02 7.32 2.10
N ILE A 54 -3.05 6.40 2.03
CA ILE A 54 -2.50 5.91 0.76
C ILE A 54 -3.61 5.28 -0.10
N VAL A 55 -4.48 4.46 0.48
CA VAL A 55 -5.63 3.87 -0.23
C VAL A 55 -6.56 4.97 -0.76
N GLY A 56 -6.84 6.01 0.04
CA GLY A 56 -7.64 7.15 -0.39
C GLY A 56 -7.06 7.86 -1.61
N ASP A 57 -5.75 8.10 -1.61
CA ASP A 57 -5.05 8.74 -2.72
C ASP A 57 -4.96 7.85 -3.97
N LEU A 58 -4.79 6.53 -3.80
CA LEU A 58 -4.87 5.57 -4.90
C LEU A 58 -6.26 5.58 -5.55
N CYS A 59 -7.34 5.51 -4.76
CA CYS A 59 -8.72 5.59 -5.23
C CYS A 59 -9.01 6.89 -5.99
N ARG A 60 -8.40 8.00 -5.58
CA ARG A 60 -8.46 9.26 -6.34
C ARG A 60 -7.71 9.14 -7.67
N SER A 61 -6.47 8.66 -7.64
CA SER A 61 -5.62 8.51 -8.83
C SER A 61 -6.23 7.60 -9.90
N ILE A 62 -6.91 6.52 -9.51
CA ILE A 62 -7.58 5.58 -10.43
C ILE A 62 -8.58 6.31 -11.34
N ARG A 63 -9.33 7.27 -10.78
CA ARG A 63 -10.32 8.07 -11.52
C ARG A 63 -9.69 9.01 -12.55
N GLU A 64 -8.41 9.34 -12.38
CA GLU A 64 -7.65 10.24 -13.25
C GLU A 64 -6.81 9.47 -14.29
N VAL A 65 -6.57 8.17 -14.07
CA VAL A 65 -5.88 7.29 -15.01
C VAL A 65 -6.77 7.00 -16.22
N LYS A 66 -6.20 7.05 -17.43
CA LYS A 66 -6.91 6.78 -18.70
C LYS A 66 -6.74 5.35 -19.23
N SER A 67 -5.72 4.64 -18.72
CA SER A 67 -5.40 3.28 -19.16
C SER A 67 -6.19 2.30 -18.33
N GLU A 68 -7.15 1.61 -18.94
CA GLU A 68 -8.01 0.61 -18.29
C GLU A 68 -7.18 -0.47 -17.57
N SER A 69 -6.14 -1.00 -18.23
CA SER A 69 -5.23 -1.98 -17.63
C SER A 69 -4.49 -1.47 -16.38
N LEU A 70 -4.21 -0.17 -16.32
CA LEU A 70 -3.57 0.43 -15.14
C LEU A 70 -4.60 0.71 -14.05
N GLN A 71 -5.86 1.01 -14.41
CA GLN A 71 -6.94 1.11 -13.43
C GLN A 71 -7.15 -0.24 -12.75
N GLU A 72 -7.26 -1.33 -13.52
CA GLU A 72 -7.40 -2.69 -12.97
C GLU A 72 -6.24 -3.07 -12.04
N GLU A 73 -5.01 -2.72 -12.42
CA GLU A 73 -3.82 -2.98 -11.60
C GLU A 73 -3.86 -2.18 -10.28
N LEU A 74 -4.32 -0.93 -10.32
CA LEU A 74 -4.47 -0.08 -9.13
C LEU A 74 -5.66 -0.49 -8.25
N ASP A 75 -6.78 -0.92 -8.84
CA ASP A 75 -7.94 -1.44 -8.12
C ASP A 75 -7.56 -2.72 -7.37
N SER A 76 -6.85 -3.65 -8.03
CA SER A 76 -6.35 -4.88 -7.41
C SER A 76 -5.40 -4.59 -6.24
N LEU A 77 -4.55 -3.56 -6.37
CA LEU A 77 -3.70 -3.10 -5.30
C LEU A 77 -4.53 -2.54 -4.13
N CYS A 78 -5.52 -1.68 -4.38
CA CYS A 78 -6.42 -1.17 -3.34
C CYS A 78 -7.11 -2.31 -2.59
N ASP A 79 -7.62 -3.32 -3.29
CA ASP A 79 -8.26 -4.48 -2.68
C ASP A 79 -7.31 -5.22 -1.73
N ASN A 80 -6.04 -5.38 -2.12
CA ASN A 80 -5.02 -6.02 -1.27
C ASN A 80 -4.71 -5.19 0.00
N LEU A 81 -4.53 -3.87 -0.15
CA LEU A 81 -4.27 -2.97 0.98
C LEU A 81 -5.47 -2.89 1.93
N GLU A 82 -6.68 -2.77 1.41
CA GLU A 82 -7.91 -2.76 2.21
C GLU A 82 -8.15 -4.09 2.92
N SER A 83 -7.84 -5.21 2.27
CA SER A 83 -7.90 -6.54 2.90
C SER A 83 -6.98 -6.62 4.10
N SER A 84 -5.76 -6.08 3.97
CA SER A 84 -4.79 -6.00 5.07
C SER A 84 -5.27 -5.09 6.21
N ILE A 85 -6.01 -4.01 5.89
CA ILE A 85 -6.62 -3.12 6.90
C ILE A 85 -7.77 -3.81 7.65
N LYS A 86 -8.63 -4.54 6.93
CA LYS A 86 -9.84 -5.18 7.49
C LYS A 86 -9.52 -6.45 8.28
N TYR A 87 -8.50 -7.18 7.85
CA TYR A 87 -8.10 -8.45 8.44
C TYR A 87 -6.60 -8.43 8.81
N PRO A 88 -6.20 -7.58 9.76
CA PRO A 88 -4.79 -7.47 10.12
C PRO A 88 -4.29 -8.80 10.68
N HIS A 89 -3.11 -9.23 10.24
CA HIS A 89 -2.44 -10.37 10.86
C HIS A 89 -2.07 -10.01 12.30
N VAL A 90 -2.93 -10.37 13.26
CA VAL A 90 -2.65 -10.21 14.68
C VAL A 90 -1.63 -11.27 15.09
N ARG A 91 -0.37 -10.89 15.24
CA ARG A 91 0.58 -11.70 16.01
C ARG A 91 0.33 -11.41 17.49
N VAL A 92 -0.18 -12.40 18.21
CA VAL A 92 -0.14 -12.42 19.67
C VAL A 92 1.34 -12.55 20.04
N PHE A 93 1.93 -11.48 20.57
CA PHE A 93 3.26 -11.56 21.16
C PHE A 93 3.10 -12.28 22.51
N GLU A 94 3.68 -13.48 22.64
CA GLU A 94 3.94 -14.15 23.92
C GLU A 94 5.13 -13.50 24.65
#